data_AF-A0A327KF07-F1
#
_entry.id   AF-A0A327KF07-F1
#
_cell.length_a   1.000
_cell.length_b   1.000
_cell.length_c   1.000
_cell.angle_alpha   90.00
_cell.angle_beta   90.00
_cell.angle_gamma   90.00
#
_symmetry.space_group_name_H-M   'P 1'
#
loop_
_entity.id
_entity.type
_entity.pdbx_description
1 polymer ?
#
loop_
_entity_poly.entity_id
_entity_poly.type
_entity_poly.pdbx_seq_one_letter_code
_entity_poly.pdbx_strand_id
1 'polypeptide(L)'
;MITRLTETGDHAGLSQIHRVMTKDGGTYFFGEPLNQMLIAMSDAEAGEKLWPLAAGAAVAAGLDPRHLPNLDAMFSHVAETIGGDLEGMPSVPREHFPFFPVRELLKAVWPLALICFSGRGPAGSPHLGEASIRFWPAIAAHAANALIRQVQPVLAPGVALTIVMEAAIYASKLDPTTI
;
A
#
# COMPACT_ATOMS: atom_id res chain seq x y z
N MET A 1 14.26 -16.76 -5.82
CA MET A 1 13.11 -16.47 -6.70
C MET A 1 13.26 -15.07 -7.29
N ILE A 2 14.40 -14.78 -7.95
CA ILE A 2 14.69 -13.50 -8.63
C ILE A 2 15.19 -13.76 -10.08
N THR A 3 15.25 -15.02 -10.52
CA THR A 3 15.95 -15.40 -11.76
C THR A 3 15.02 -15.65 -12.96
N ARG A 4 13.81 -15.08 -13.00
CA ARG A 4 12.90 -15.24 -14.16
C ARG A 4 12.12 -13.96 -14.50
N LEU A 5 12.80 -12.82 -14.58
CA LEU A 5 12.17 -11.57 -15.04
C LEU A 5 12.97 -10.82 -16.12
N THR A 6 14.03 -11.41 -16.68
CA THR A 6 14.87 -10.74 -17.69
C THR A 6 14.44 -10.95 -19.14
N GLU A 7 13.31 -11.62 -19.39
CA GLU A 7 12.79 -11.84 -20.75
C GLU A 7 11.35 -11.35 -20.85
N THR A 8 11.16 -10.04 -20.72
CA THR A 8 9.98 -9.37 -21.24
C THR A 8 10.45 -7.95 -21.52
N GLY A 9 10.18 -7.43 -22.73
CA GLY A 9 10.49 -6.04 -23.07
C GLY A 9 9.98 -5.09 -22.00
N ASP A 10 10.48 -3.85 -21.96
CA ASP A 10 10.19 -2.81 -20.97
C ASP A 10 8.70 -2.33 -21.00
N HIS A 11 7.76 -3.26 -20.93
CA HIS A 11 6.31 -3.08 -20.91
C HIS A 11 5.82 -2.65 -19.54
N ALA A 12 6.61 -2.88 -18.48
CA ALA A 12 6.30 -2.50 -17.10
C ALA A 12 7.03 -1.21 -16.65
N GLY A 13 7.76 -0.53 -17.56
CA GLY A 13 8.49 0.70 -17.25
C GLY A 13 9.57 0.53 -16.19
N LEU A 14 10.10 -0.68 -15.99
CA LEU A 14 11.04 -1.01 -14.92
C LEU A 14 12.35 -0.21 -15.02
N SER A 15 12.67 0.29 -16.22
CA SER A 15 13.78 1.23 -16.47
C SER A 15 13.64 2.55 -15.69
N GLN A 16 12.42 2.89 -15.23
CA GLN A 16 12.11 4.08 -14.45
C GLN A 16 12.14 3.84 -12.93
N ILE A 17 12.53 2.64 -12.49
CA ILE A 17 12.72 2.34 -11.07
C ILE A 17 14.16 2.64 -10.67
N HIS A 18 14.31 3.56 -9.73
CA HIS A 18 15.58 4.00 -9.15
C HIS A 18 15.74 3.42 -7.75
N ARG A 19 16.93 2.89 -7.48
CA ARG A 19 17.32 2.45 -6.15
C ARG A 19 17.96 3.62 -5.40
N VAL A 20 17.48 3.88 -4.19
CA VAL A 20 18.02 4.89 -3.27
C VAL A 20 18.53 4.20 -2.02
N MET A 21 19.72 4.61 -1.55
CA MET A 21 20.30 4.13 -0.30
C MET A 21 20.32 5.28 0.72
N THR A 22 19.79 5.03 1.91
CA THR A 22 19.87 5.99 3.02
C THR A 22 21.21 5.89 3.72
N LYS A 23 21.56 6.92 4.50
CA LYS A 23 22.83 6.97 5.24
C LYS A 23 23.00 5.79 6.22
N ASP A 24 21.89 5.29 6.74
CA ASP A 24 21.87 4.18 7.70
C ASP A 24 21.85 2.80 7.01
N GLY A 25 22.09 2.77 5.69
CA GLY A 25 22.22 1.53 4.90
C GLY A 25 20.90 0.94 4.39
N GLY A 26 19.76 1.59 4.65
CA GLY A 26 18.46 1.19 4.12
C GLY A 26 18.42 1.32 2.59
N THR A 27 17.84 0.33 1.91
CA THR A 27 17.61 0.36 0.45
C THR A 27 16.13 0.54 0.15
N TYR A 28 15.81 1.48 -0.73
CA TYR A 28 14.45 1.80 -1.17
C TYR A 28 14.38 1.92 -2.69
N PHE A 29 13.19 1.71 -3.24
CA PHE A 29 12.91 1.78 -4.66
C PHE A 29 11.90 2.88 -4.94
N PHE A 30 12.21 3.76 -5.89
CA PHE A 30 11.35 4.86 -6.32
C PHE A 30 11.13 4.78 -7.82
N GLY A 31 10.00 5.29 -8.30
CA GLY A 31 9.71 5.28 -9.73
C GLY A 31 8.21 5.29 -9.98
N GLU A 32 7.85 5.82 -11.14
CA GLU A 32 6.46 5.93 -11.55
C GLU A 32 5.72 4.58 -11.64
N PRO A 33 6.33 3.47 -12.10
CA PRO A 33 5.66 2.16 -12.10
C PRO A 33 5.17 1.73 -10.72
N LEU A 34 5.88 2.09 -9.64
CA LEU A 34 5.49 1.77 -8.27
C LEU A 34 4.28 2.62 -7.82
N ASN A 35 4.21 3.87 -8.28
CA ASN A 35 3.08 4.75 -7.98
C ASN A 35 1.82 4.30 -8.73
N GLN A 36 1.96 3.85 -9.98
CA GLN A 36 0.87 3.31 -10.80
C GLN A 36 0.28 2.01 -10.26
N MET A 37 0.93 1.34 -9.29
CA MET A 37 0.30 0.24 -8.56
C MET A 37 -0.79 0.73 -7.59
N LEU A 38 -0.69 1.98 -7.13
CA LEU A 38 -1.57 2.58 -6.13
C LEU A 38 -2.62 3.51 -6.74
N ILE A 39 -2.27 4.20 -7.83
CA ILE A 39 -3.09 5.23 -8.47
C ILE A 39 -3.61 4.71 -9.81
N ALA A 40 -4.86 5.04 -10.14
CA ALA A 40 -5.42 4.76 -11.45
C ALA A 40 -5.02 5.82 -12.46
N MET A 41 -4.54 5.39 -13.63
CA MET A 41 -4.21 6.29 -14.75
C MET A 41 -5.40 6.51 -15.68
N SER A 42 -6.46 5.72 -15.52
CA SER A 42 -7.73 5.86 -16.24
C SER A 42 -8.89 5.33 -15.40
N ASP A 43 -10.12 5.73 -15.75
CA ASP A 43 -11.34 5.25 -15.08
C ASP A 43 -11.51 3.72 -15.16
N ALA A 44 -11.00 3.10 -16.22
CA ALA A 44 -11.06 1.65 -16.40
C ALA A 44 -10.25 0.89 -15.34
N GLU A 45 -9.21 1.50 -14.79
CA GLU A 45 -8.36 0.91 -13.75
C GLU A 45 -8.86 1.22 -12.34
N ALA A 46 -9.82 2.13 -12.18
CA ALA A 46 -10.22 2.63 -10.87
C ALA A 46 -10.69 1.52 -9.91
N GLY A 47 -11.29 0.45 -10.44
CA GLY A 47 -11.72 -0.71 -9.64
C GLY A 47 -10.59 -1.60 -9.13
N GLU A 48 -9.35 -1.40 -9.60
CA GLU A 48 -8.21 -2.28 -9.31
C GLU A 48 -7.08 -1.58 -8.55
N LYS A 49 -7.23 -0.26 -8.28
CA LYS A 49 -6.18 0.58 -7.70
C LYS A 49 -6.57 1.05 -6.30
N LEU A 50 -5.56 1.21 -5.44
CA LEU A 50 -5.78 1.50 -4.04
C LEU A 50 -6.46 2.85 -3.82
N TRP A 51 -5.92 3.93 -4.39
CA TRP A 51 -6.42 5.29 -4.18
C TRP A 51 -7.93 5.43 -4.47
N PRO A 52 -8.44 5.11 -5.67
CA PRO A 52 -9.86 5.26 -5.98
C PRO A 52 -10.75 4.41 -5.05
N LEU A 53 -10.33 3.19 -4.70
CA LEU A 53 -11.09 2.32 -3.79
C LEU A 53 -11.08 2.84 -2.35
N ALA A 54 -9.93 3.30 -1.85
CA ALA A 54 -9.79 3.82 -0.49
C ALA A 54 -10.48 5.18 -0.33
N ALA A 55 -10.31 6.09 -1.29
CA ALA A 55 -10.98 7.38 -1.33
C ALA A 55 -12.50 7.21 -1.42
N GLY A 56 -12.97 6.31 -2.29
CA GLY A 56 -14.39 5.96 -2.40
C GLY A 56 -14.96 5.39 -1.09
N ALA A 57 -14.20 4.54 -0.38
CA ALA A 57 -14.59 4.06 0.94
C ALA A 57 -14.70 5.20 1.97
N ALA A 58 -13.74 6.12 1.99
CA ALA A 58 -13.77 7.24 2.92
C ALA A 58 -14.97 8.16 2.67
N VAL A 59 -15.29 8.44 1.40
CA VAL A 59 -16.49 9.20 1.01
C VAL A 59 -17.77 8.46 1.40
N ALA A 60 -17.84 7.16 1.13
CA ALA A 60 -18.98 6.33 1.55
C ALA A 60 -19.12 6.25 3.07
N ALA A 61 -18.04 6.47 3.82
CA ALA A 61 -18.01 6.56 5.28
C ALA A 61 -18.30 7.97 5.83
N GLY A 62 -18.62 8.93 4.97
CA GLY A 62 -19.06 10.27 5.36
C GLY A 62 -18.02 11.39 5.19
N LEU A 63 -16.86 11.12 4.58
CA LEU A 63 -15.92 12.17 4.21
C LEU A 63 -16.48 13.01 3.07
N ASP A 64 -16.50 14.34 3.24
CA ASP A 64 -16.79 15.25 2.13
C ASP A 64 -15.70 15.12 1.06
N PRO A 65 -16.05 14.84 -0.21
CA PRO A 65 -15.07 14.69 -1.30
C PRO A 65 -14.12 15.90 -1.46
N ARG A 66 -14.55 17.11 -1.05
CA ARG A 66 -13.72 18.33 -1.09
C ARG A 66 -12.62 18.34 -0.03
N HIS A 67 -12.71 17.46 0.97
CA HIS A 67 -11.76 17.30 2.06
C HIS A 67 -10.98 15.98 1.97
N LEU A 68 -10.89 15.38 0.77
CA LEU A 68 -9.98 14.27 0.55
C LEU A 68 -8.53 14.70 0.84
N PRO A 69 -7.73 13.86 1.53
CA PRO A 69 -6.32 14.12 1.75
C PRO A 69 -5.58 14.38 0.43
N ASN A 70 -4.62 15.31 0.45
CA ASN A 70 -3.82 15.62 -0.72
C ASN A 70 -2.82 14.49 -0.98
N LEU A 71 -2.94 13.84 -2.14
CA LEU A 71 -2.11 12.70 -2.51
C LEU A 71 -0.63 13.06 -2.67
N ASP A 72 -0.32 14.19 -3.30
CA ASP A 72 1.05 14.67 -3.47
C ASP A 72 1.70 14.93 -2.10
N ALA A 73 0.97 15.52 -1.17
CA ALA A 73 1.45 15.75 0.20
C ALA A 73 1.76 14.43 0.92
N MET A 74 0.94 13.38 0.73
CA MET A 74 1.21 12.04 1.28
C MET A 74 2.47 11.41 0.69
N PHE A 75 2.70 11.55 -0.63
CA PHE A 75 3.96 11.11 -1.26
C PHE A 75 5.16 11.87 -0.73
N SER A 76 5.05 13.20 -0.60
CA SER A 76 6.11 14.06 -0.04
C SER A 76 6.43 13.67 1.40
N HIS A 77 5.43 13.50 2.27
CA HIS A 77 5.63 13.08 3.66
C HIS A 77 6.39 11.74 3.75
N VAL A 78 5.98 10.74 2.97
CA VAL A 78 6.68 9.44 2.97
C VAL A 78 8.12 9.59 2.49
N ALA A 79 8.37 10.37 1.42
CA ALA A 79 9.71 10.60 0.92
C ALA A 79 10.61 11.33 1.94
N GLU A 80 10.07 12.30 2.66
CA GLU A 80 10.79 13.12 3.65
C GLU A 80 11.11 12.38 4.94
N THR A 81 10.28 11.40 5.31
CA THR A 81 10.45 10.64 6.57
C THR A 81 11.30 9.38 6.43
N ILE A 82 11.59 8.93 5.21
CA ILE A 82 12.46 7.76 4.96
C ILE A 82 13.87 7.99 5.52
N GLY A 83 14.36 7.04 6.32
CA GLY A 83 15.65 7.11 6.98
C GLY A 83 15.68 8.06 8.19
N GLY A 84 14.53 8.51 8.69
CA GLY A 84 14.42 9.35 9.88
C GLY A 84 13.59 8.71 10.99
N ASP A 85 13.45 9.43 12.11
CA ASP A 85 12.75 8.95 13.32
C ASP A 85 11.25 8.65 13.12
N LEU A 86 10.65 9.24 12.08
CA LEU A 86 9.24 9.06 11.73
C LEU A 86 9.04 8.12 10.54
N GLU A 87 10.08 7.37 10.13
CA GLU A 87 9.99 6.43 9.02
C GLU A 87 8.82 5.45 9.21
N GLY A 88 7.96 5.37 8.20
CA GLY A 88 6.80 4.47 8.22
C GLY A 88 5.70 4.88 9.22
N MET A 89 5.72 6.11 9.73
CA MET A 89 4.65 6.69 10.55
C MET A 89 3.81 7.66 9.72
N PRO A 90 2.47 7.69 9.91
CA PRO A 90 1.57 8.52 9.13
C PRO A 90 1.58 10.00 9.54
N SER A 91 1.21 10.89 8.63
CA SER A 91 1.08 12.35 8.80
C SER A 91 -0.21 12.79 9.51
N VAL A 92 -0.68 12.00 10.47
CA VAL A 92 -1.92 12.24 11.23
C VAL A 92 -1.61 12.74 12.65
N PRO A 93 -2.59 13.26 13.41
CA PRO A 93 -2.39 13.56 14.83
C PRO A 93 -1.84 12.35 15.61
N ARG A 94 -0.97 12.61 16.60
CA ARG A 94 -0.22 11.56 17.31
C ARG A 94 -1.09 10.56 18.04
N GLU A 95 -2.27 10.96 18.48
CA GLU A 95 -3.29 10.09 19.08
C GLU A 95 -3.80 9.00 18.11
N HIS A 96 -3.55 9.16 16.81
CA HIS A 96 -3.90 8.20 15.76
C HIS A 96 -2.67 7.46 15.21
N PHE A 97 -1.50 7.61 15.82
CA PHE A 97 -0.32 6.87 15.41
C PHE A 97 -0.53 5.37 15.63
N PRO A 98 -0.12 4.52 14.67
CA PRO A 98 -0.05 3.09 14.90
C PRO A 98 1.01 2.80 15.98
N PHE A 99 0.83 1.70 16.72
CA PHE A 99 1.80 1.28 17.73
C PHE A 99 3.17 0.91 17.15
N PHE A 100 3.19 0.46 15.90
CA PHE A 100 4.40 0.06 15.20
C PHE A 100 4.49 0.78 13.84
N PRO A 101 5.71 1.14 13.39
CA PRO A 101 5.93 1.60 12.03
C PRO A 101 5.50 0.57 11.00
N VAL A 102 5.17 1.05 9.79
CA VAL A 102 4.64 0.20 8.72
C VAL A 102 5.55 -0.98 8.37
N ARG A 103 6.88 -0.82 8.41
CA ARG A 103 7.82 -1.92 8.13
C ARG A 103 7.66 -3.07 9.10
N GLU A 104 7.53 -2.78 10.39
CA GLU A 104 7.42 -3.80 11.44
C GLU A 104 6.04 -4.47 11.41
N LEU A 105 4.97 -3.69 11.15
CA LEU A 105 3.65 -4.26 10.89
C LEU A 105 3.68 -5.18 9.68
N LEU A 106 4.32 -4.75 8.58
CA LEU A 106 4.36 -5.52 7.35
C LEU A 106 5.10 -6.84 7.54
N LYS A 107 6.27 -6.86 8.20
CA LYS A 107 6.97 -8.11 8.57
C LYS A 107 6.07 -9.08 9.34
N ALA A 108 5.25 -8.55 10.27
CA ALA A 108 4.35 -9.37 11.08
C ALA A 108 3.16 -9.94 10.27
N VAL A 109 2.58 -9.15 9.36
CA VAL A 109 1.33 -9.53 8.67
C VAL A 109 1.55 -10.10 7.27
N TRP A 110 2.70 -9.87 6.64
CA TRP A 110 2.99 -10.28 5.27
C TRP A 110 2.93 -11.81 5.06
N PRO A 111 3.46 -12.66 5.97
CA PRO A 111 3.31 -14.11 5.85
C PRO A 111 1.84 -14.54 5.82
N LEU A 112 0.98 -13.90 6.63
CA LEU A 112 -0.45 -14.17 6.64
C LEU A 112 -1.13 -13.67 5.34
N ALA A 113 -0.75 -12.49 4.85
CA ALA A 113 -1.26 -11.97 3.58
C ALA A 113 -0.93 -12.92 2.41
N LEU A 114 0.29 -13.47 2.37
CA LEU A 114 0.69 -14.47 1.36
C LEU A 114 -0.14 -15.75 1.43
N ILE A 115 -0.50 -16.22 2.63
CA ILE A 115 -1.40 -17.36 2.83
C ILE A 115 -2.79 -17.04 2.24
N CYS A 116 -3.32 -15.84 2.49
CA CYS A 116 -4.59 -15.39 1.94
C CYS A 116 -4.55 -15.29 0.40
N PHE A 117 -3.52 -14.67 -0.17
CA PHE A 117 -3.41 -14.50 -1.62
C PHE A 117 -3.17 -15.82 -2.37
N SER A 118 -2.43 -16.75 -1.75
CA SER A 118 -2.16 -18.07 -2.34
C SER A 118 -3.34 -19.04 -2.27
N GLY A 119 -4.45 -18.65 -1.63
CA GLY A 119 -5.63 -19.53 -1.46
C GLY A 119 -5.36 -20.75 -0.57
N ARG A 120 -4.22 -20.76 0.14
CA ARG A 120 -3.83 -21.84 1.06
C ARG A 120 -4.36 -21.52 2.45
N GLY A 121 -5.68 -21.45 2.60
CA GLY A 121 -6.31 -21.20 3.89
C GLY A 121 -5.92 -22.24 4.96
N PRO A 122 -6.17 -21.96 6.25
CA PRO A 122 -6.00 -22.93 7.33
C PRO A 122 -6.71 -24.26 7.01
N ALA A 123 -6.17 -25.37 7.52
CA ALA A 123 -6.71 -26.71 7.29
C ALA A 123 -8.24 -26.75 7.50
N GLY A 124 -8.99 -27.13 6.47
CA GLY A 124 -10.46 -27.16 6.45
C GLY A 124 -11.14 -26.01 5.71
N SER A 125 -10.39 -25.02 5.23
CA SER A 125 -10.94 -23.97 4.36
C SER A 125 -11.16 -24.48 2.93
N PRO A 126 -12.25 -24.08 2.24
CA PRO A 126 -12.42 -24.41 0.82
C PRO A 126 -11.23 -23.89 0.01
N HIS A 127 -10.64 -24.72 -0.83
CA HIS A 127 -9.63 -24.27 -1.79
C HIS A 127 -10.31 -23.40 -2.85
N LEU A 128 -10.22 -22.08 -2.68
CA LEU A 128 -10.80 -21.08 -3.60
C LEU A 128 -9.91 -20.83 -4.83
N GLY A 129 -8.80 -21.56 -4.96
CA GLY A 129 -7.79 -21.36 -6.00
C GLY A 129 -6.80 -20.24 -5.63
N GLU A 130 -5.62 -20.29 -6.24
CA GLU A 130 -4.60 -19.27 -6.08
C GLU A 130 -5.00 -18.02 -6.90
N ALA A 131 -5.07 -16.85 -6.25
CA ALA A 131 -5.28 -15.62 -6.98
C ALA A 131 -4.04 -15.32 -7.83
N SER A 132 -4.24 -15.01 -9.11
CA SER A 132 -3.12 -14.59 -9.96
C SER A 132 -2.45 -13.35 -9.34
N ILE A 133 -1.11 -13.33 -9.29
CA ILE A 133 -0.31 -12.25 -8.71
C ILE A 133 -0.72 -10.87 -9.24
N ARG A 134 -1.15 -10.79 -10.51
CA ARG A 134 -1.67 -9.55 -11.11
C ARG A 134 -2.84 -8.91 -10.35
N PHE A 135 -3.63 -9.71 -9.63
CA PHE A 135 -4.82 -9.26 -8.90
C PHE A 135 -4.56 -9.01 -7.42
N TRP A 136 -3.38 -9.35 -6.89
CA TRP A 136 -3.08 -9.13 -5.48
C TRP A 136 -3.22 -7.65 -5.06
N PRO A 137 -2.77 -6.66 -5.85
CA PRO A 137 -3.00 -5.25 -5.53
C PRO A 137 -4.50 -4.89 -5.44
N ALA A 138 -5.32 -5.39 -6.36
CA ALA A 138 -6.77 -5.16 -6.35
C ALA A 138 -7.45 -5.80 -5.13
N ILE A 139 -7.04 -7.02 -4.75
CA ILE A 139 -7.53 -7.70 -3.55
C ILE A 139 -7.15 -6.90 -2.30
N ALA A 140 -5.89 -6.45 -2.19
CA ALA A 140 -5.43 -5.62 -1.08
C ALA A 140 -6.20 -4.28 -1.02
N ALA A 141 -6.48 -3.67 -2.16
CA ALA A 141 -7.26 -2.43 -2.24
C ALA A 141 -8.72 -2.62 -1.80
N HIS A 142 -9.35 -3.75 -2.13
CA HIS A 142 -10.67 -4.11 -1.61
C HIS A 142 -10.67 -4.37 -0.11
N ALA A 143 -9.62 -5.02 0.43
CA ALA A 143 -9.48 -5.20 1.87
C ALA A 143 -9.35 -3.84 2.59
N ALA A 144 -8.57 -2.91 2.03
CA ALA A 144 -8.43 -1.56 2.55
C ALA A 144 -9.76 -0.77 2.51
N ASN A 145 -10.51 -0.86 1.41
CA ASN A 145 -11.85 -0.29 1.29
C ASN A 145 -12.78 -0.79 2.41
N ALA A 146 -12.81 -2.10 2.63
CA ALA A 146 -13.63 -2.70 3.68
C ALA A 146 -13.21 -2.22 5.08
N LEU A 147 -11.90 -2.15 5.37
CA LEU A 147 -11.38 -1.71 6.66
C LEU A 147 -11.72 -0.26 6.96
N ILE A 148 -11.55 0.67 6.00
CA ILE A 148 -11.91 2.10 6.17
C ILE A 148 -13.39 2.23 6.59
N ARG A 149 -14.28 1.46 5.96
CA ARG A 149 -15.72 1.46 6.29
C ARG A 149 -16.02 0.84 7.65
N GLN A 150 -15.25 -0.16 8.08
CA GLN A 150 -15.45 -0.82 9.37
C GLN A 150 -14.99 0.04 10.55
N VAL A 151 -13.91 0.80 10.39
CA VAL A 151 -13.33 1.61 11.49
C VAL A 151 -13.99 2.98 11.65
N GLN A 152 -14.90 3.37 10.74
CA GLN A 152 -15.58 4.67 10.77
C GLN A 152 -16.23 5.07 12.12
N PRO A 153 -16.72 4.15 12.99
CA PRO A 153 -17.32 4.56 14.27
C PRO A 153 -16.30 5.07 15.29
N VAL A 154 -15.01 4.75 15.10
CA VAL A 154 -13.93 5.05 16.07
C VAL A 154 -12.79 5.87 15.47
N LEU A 155 -12.72 6.00 14.14
CA LEU A 155 -11.68 6.72 13.44
C LEU A 155 -12.28 7.55 12.30
N ALA A 156 -11.96 8.84 12.26
CA ALA A 156 -12.43 9.71 11.19
C ALA A 156 -11.97 9.17 9.81
N PRO A 157 -12.85 9.10 8.79
CA PRO A 157 -12.49 8.44 7.52
C PRO A 157 -11.29 9.07 6.80
N GLY A 158 -11.09 10.39 6.91
CA GLY A 158 -9.91 11.07 6.36
C GLY A 158 -8.60 10.63 7.03
N VAL A 159 -8.63 10.36 8.34
CA VAL A 159 -7.48 9.82 9.08
C VAL A 159 -7.21 8.38 8.65
N ALA A 160 -8.26 7.55 8.58
CA ALA A 160 -8.13 6.16 8.11
C ALA A 160 -7.56 6.08 6.69
N LEU A 161 -8.02 6.94 5.78
CA LEU A 161 -7.53 7.05 4.42
C LEU A 161 -6.05 7.44 4.37
N THR A 162 -5.65 8.44 5.15
CA THR A 162 -4.25 8.90 5.21
C THR A 162 -3.33 7.78 5.69
N ILE A 163 -3.70 7.09 6.78
CA ILE A 163 -2.93 5.96 7.33
C ILE A 163 -2.75 4.86 6.29
N VAL A 164 -3.84 4.44 5.63
CA VAL A 164 -3.80 3.38 4.61
C VAL A 164 -2.93 3.78 3.43
N MET A 165 -3.12 4.99 2.90
CA MET A 165 -2.41 5.45 1.72
C MET A 165 -0.92 5.63 1.97
N GLU A 166 -0.52 6.29 3.05
CA GLU A 166 0.89 6.49 3.36
C GLU A 166 1.59 5.17 3.69
N ALA A 167 0.90 4.23 4.37
CA ALA A 167 1.43 2.90 4.58
C ALA A 167 1.69 2.16 3.26
N ALA A 168 0.77 2.24 2.31
CA ALA A 168 0.92 1.62 1.00
C ALA A 168 2.00 2.29 0.15
N ILE A 169 2.06 3.63 0.16
CA ILE A 169 3.11 4.41 -0.51
C ILE A 169 4.46 3.98 0.03
N TYR A 170 4.66 3.98 1.35
CA TYR A 170 5.90 3.57 1.99
C TYR A 170 6.25 2.11 1.70
N ALA A 171 5.31 1.18 1.87
CA ALA A 171 5.53 -0.25 1.60
C ALA A 171 5.94 -0.50 0.15
N SER A 172 5.42 0.27 -0.81
CA SER A 172 5.80 0.16 -2.23
C SER A 172 7.28 0.51 -2.50
N LYS A 173 7.94 1.22 -1.57
CA LYS A 173 9.35 1.61 -1.70
C LYS A 173 10.30 0.63 -1.03
N LEU A 174 9.81 -0.32 -0.26
CA LEU A 174 10.65 -1.21 0.52
C LEU A 174 11.35 -2.26 -0.35
N ASP A 175 12.56 -2.63 0.04
CA ASP A 175 13.23 -3.81 -0.51
C ASP A 175 12.53 -5.08 -0.02
N PRO A 176 11.94 -5.91 -0.91
CA PRO A 176 11.24 -7.12 -0.54
C PRO A 176 12.09 -8.15 0.22
N THR A 177 13.43 -8.07 0.14
CA THR A 177 14.33 -8.96 0.88
C THR A 177 14.46 -8.60 2.36
N THR A 178 13.92 -7.45 2.77
CA THR A 178 14.01 -6.92 4.13
C THR A 178 12.70 -7.06 4.94
N ILE A 179 11.71 -7.75 4.36
CA ILE A 179 10.34 -7.89 4.87
C ILE A 179 10.00 -9.36 5.09
#